data_AF-A0AAD8DYY9-F1
#
_entry.id   AF-A0AAD8DYY9-F1
#
_cell.length_a   1.000
_cell.length_b   1.000
_cell.length_c   1.000
_cell.angle_alpha   90.00
_cell.angle_beta   90.00
_cell.angle_gamma   90.00
#
_symmetry.space_group_name_H-M   'P 1'
#
loop_
_entity.id
_entity.type
_entity.pdbx_description
1 polymer ?
#
loop_
_entity_poly.entity_id
_entity_poly.type
_entity_poly.pdbx_seq_one_letter_code
_entity_poly.pdbx_strand_id
1 'polypeptide(L)'
;MVRGYRMISREAASLLAGLPPWDLEATVLARMHDLRVEMQGRGETPLPRQVAVWRTEFRRDLRVAWRLRLLQPSAGPAVIAAVSPLFEEWLERSHGVLSFRITQVLTGHDKFGRFLHRIK
;
A
#
# COMPACT_ATOMS: atom_id res chain seq x y z
N MET A 1 -22.19 -18.33 -19.00
CA MET A 1 -21.97 -17.00 -19.58
C MET A 1 -21.40 -16.11 -18.47
N VAL A 2 -20.07 -15.95 -18.38
CA VAL A 2 -19.42 -15.14 -17.33
C VAL A 2 -18.94 -13.86 -18.00
N ARG A 3 -19.66 -12.77 -17.78
CA ARG A 3 -19.30 -11.42 -18.25
C ARG A 3 -19.31 -10.48 -17.05
N GLY A 4 -18.21 -9.76 -16.87
CA GLY A 4 -18.12 -8.66 -15.92
C GLY A 4 -16.70 -8.44 -15.43
N TYR A 5 -15.85 -7.82 -16.25
CA TYR A 5 -14.66 -7.10 -15.77
C TYR A 5 -15.17 -5.97 -14.86
N ARG A 6 -15.35 -6.25 -13.57
CA ARG A 6 -15.68 -5.22 -12.58
C ARG A 6 -14.43 -4.34 -12.44
N MET A 7 -14.57 -3.06 -12.75
CA MET A 7 -13.50 -2.07 -12.61
C MET A 7 -13.03 -2.10 -11.15
N ILE A 8 -11.82 -2.60 -10.92
CA ILE A 8 -11.19 -2.60 -9.60
C ILE A 8 -10.97 -1.12 -9.26
N SER A 9 -11.38 -0.67 -8.08
CA SER A 9 -11.09 0.70 -7.67
C SER A 9 -9.58 0.93 -7.71
N ARG A 10 -9.15 2.16 -8.01
CA ARG A 10 -7.72 2.52 -8.08
C ARG A 10 -6.98 2.06 -6.82
N GLU A 11 -7.62 2.19 -5.67
CA GLU A 11 -7.15 1.78 -4.35
C GLU A 11 -6.89 0.26 -4.26
N ALA A 12 -7.81 -0.56 -4.78
CA ALA A 12 -7.64 -2.00 -4.80
C ALA A 12 -6.55 -2.45 -5.80
N ALA A 13 -6.42 -1.77 -6.94
CA ALA A 13 -5.35 -2.04 -7.90
C ALA A 13 -3.96 -1.68 -7.32
N SER A 14 -3.84 -0.51 -6.67
CA SER A 14 -2.65 -0.09 -5.93
C SER A 14 -2.27 -1.07 -4.82
N LEU A 15 -3.25 -1.50 -4.01
CA LEU A 15 -3.05 -2.49 -2.95
C LEU A 15 -2.52 -3.82 -3.50
N LEU A 16 -3.07 -4.30 -4.60
CA LEU A 16 -2.64 -5.54 -5.23
C LEU A 16 -1.25 -5.45 -5.84
N ALA A 17 -0.91 -4.29 -6.42
CA ALA A 17 0.44 -4.00 -6.89
C ALA A 17 1.46 -3.87 -5.75
N GLY A 18 1.01 -3.69 -4.49
CA GLY A 18 1.88 -3.34 -3.37
C GLY A 18 2.48 -1.95 -3.53
N LEU A 19 1.87 -1.12 -4.39
CA LEU A 19 2.31 0.23 -4.69
C LEU A 19 1.36 1.21 -3.99
N PRO A 20 1.87 2.06 -3.09
CA PRO A 20 1.03 3.05 -2.45
C PRO A 20 0.41 4.02 -3.48
N PRO A 21 -0.77 4.57 -3.18
CA PRO A 21 -1.35 5.66 -3.94
C PRO A 21 -0.35 6.81 -4.14
N TRP A 22 -0.29 7.34 -5.36
CA TRP A 22 0.67 8.37 -5.75
C TRP A 22 0.61 9.63 -4.87
N ASP A 23 -0.57 10.01 -4.39
CA ASP A 23 -0.74 11.16 -3.50
C ASP A 23 -0.02 10.99 -2.15
N LEU A 24 0.06 9.76 -1.63
CA LEU A 24 0.82 9.47 -0.42
C LEU A 24 2.34 9.50 -0.68
N GLU A 25 2.78 8.97 -1.83
CA GLU A 25 4.19 9.07 -2.26
C GLU A 25 4.61 10.53 -2.47
N ALA A 26 3.76 11.34 -3.11
CA ALA A 26 3.99 12.77 -3.29
C ALA A 26 4.16 13.50 -1.95
N THR A 27 3.40 13.10 -0.93
CA THR A 27 3.53 13.64 0.44
C THR A 27 4.91 13.34 1.03
N VAL A 28 5.42 12.11 0.86
CA VAL A 28 6.78 11.74 1.32
C VAL A 28 7.84 12.57 0.59
N LEU A 29 7.71 12.74 -0.73
CA LEU A 29 8.63 13.53 -1.53
C LEU A 29 8.62 15.01 -1.13
N ALA A 30 7.45 15.58 -0.88
CA ALA A 30 7.31 16.97 -0.40
C ALA A 30 8.01 17.16 0.94
N ARG A 31 7.76 16.29 1.94
CA ARG A 31 8.43 16.38 3.25
C ARG A 31 9.95 16.27 3.16
N MET A 32 10.46 15.39 2.30
CA MET A 32 11.90 15.27 2.04
C MET A 32 12.49 16.54 1.41
N HIS A 33 11.74 17.16 0.51
CA HIS A 33 12.12 18.42 -0.11
C HIS A 33 12.15 19.55 0.92
N ASP A 34 11.11 19.68 1.74
CA ASP A 34 11.01 20.74 2.75
C ASP A 34 12.14 20.65 3.77
N LEU A 35 12.45 19.46 4.27
CA LEU A 35 13.61 19.23 5.15
C LEU A 35 14.93 19.64 4.49
N ARG A 36 15.10 19.33 3.20
CA ARG A 36 16.32 19.70 2.48
C ARG A 36 16.44 21.22 2.34
N VAL A 37 15.35 21.91 2.00
CA VAL A 37 15.30 23.36 1.90
C VAL A 37 15.62 24.00 3.26
N GLU A 38 15.05 23.49 4.35
CA GLU A 38 15.31 23.98 5.69
C GLU A 38 16.79 23.85 6.08
N MET A 39 17.41 22.70 5.82
CA MET A 39 18.83 22.50 6.12
C MET A 39 19.74 23.37 5.26
N GLN A 40 19.43 23.51 3.96
CA GLN A 40 20.16 24.42 3.08
C GLN A 40 20.08 25.86 3.57
N GLY A 41 18.92 26.30 4.08
CA GLY A 41 18.75 27.60 4.71
C GLY A 41 19.61 27.80 5.96
N ARG A 42 19.99 26.72 6.64
CA ARG A 42 20.93 26.72 7.77
C ARG A 42 22.40 26.53 7.36
N GLY A 43 22.68 26.35 6.07
CA GLY A 43 24.02 26.05 5.56
C GLY A 43 24.47 24.61 5.83
N GLU A 44 23.55 23.72 6.19
CA GLU A 44 23.85 22.33 6.55
C GLU A 44 23.58 21.38 5.36
N THR A 45 24.43 20.36 5.22
CA THR A 45 24.20 19.26 4.27
C THR A 45 23.86 17.98 5.04
N PRO A 46 22.71 17.35 4.76
CA PRO A 46 22.30 16.16 5.48
C PRO A 46 23.23 14.98 5.21
N LEU A 47 23.63 14.29 6.27
CA LEU A 47 24.44 13.08 6.14
C LEU A 47 23.59 11.94 5.56
N PRO A 48 24.17 11.04 4.74
CA PRO A 48 23.42 9.92 4.15
C PRO A 48 22.63 9.09 5.17
N ARG A 49 23.18 8.89 6.38
CA ARG A 49 22.50 8.20 7.48
C ARG A 49 21.22 8.92 7.95
N GLN A 50 21.23 10.25 8.00
CA GLN A 50 20.08 11.04 8.45
C GLN A 50 18.97 10.99 7.38
N VAL A 51 19.36 11.09 6.11
CA VAL A 51 18.44 10.93 4.97
C VAL A 51 17.77 9.55 4.99
N ALA A 52 18.53 8.49 5.31
CA ALA A 52 17.99 7.14 5.43
C ALA A 52 16.98 7.00 6.58
N VAL A 53 17.26 7.65 7.73
CA VAL A 53 16.33 7.69 8.88
C VAL A 53 15.03 8.39 8.48
N TRP A 54 15.08 9.61 7.93
CA TRP A 54 13.87 10.34 7.51
C TRP A 54 13.06 9.57 6.47
N ARG A 55 13.74 8.95 5.50
CA ARG A 55 13.07 8.11 4.50
C ARG A 55 12.34 6.93 5.15
N THR A 56 12.90 6.36 6.21
CA THR A 56 12.28 5.25 6.95
C THR A 56 11.06 5.72 7.72
N GLU A 57 11.17 6.84 8.44
CA GLU A 57 10.08 7.46 9.19
C GLU A 57 8.92 7.87 8.27
N PHE A 58 9.20 8.59 7.19
CA PHE A 58 8.15 9.01 6.25
C PHE A 58 7.49 7.84 5.53
N ARG A 59 8.24 6.76 5.25
CA ARG A 59 7.65 5.52 4.73
C ARG A 59 6.75 4.84 5.75
N ARG A 60 7.08 4.90 7.04
CA ARG A 60 6.23 4.37 8.11
C ARG A 60 4.92 5.17 8.18
N ASP A 61 5.01 6.51 8.16
CA ASP A 61 3.83 7.39 8.13
C ASP A 61 2.95 7.11 6.92
N LEU A 62 3.55 6.95 5.74
CA LEU A 62 2.83 6.59 4.52
C LEU A 62 2.07 5.26 4.68
N ARG A 63 2.69 4.23 5.27
CA ARG A 63 2.02 2.94 5.51
C ARG A 63 0.83 3.09 6.45
N VAL A 64 0.97 3.87 7.52
CA VAL A 64 -0.14 4.16 8.46
C VAL A 64 -1.28 4.90 7.74
N ALA A 65 -0.98 5.97 7.00
CA ALA A 65 -1.97 6.74 6.26
C ALA A 65 -2.69 5.87 5.21
N TRP A 66 -1.94 5.02 4.51
CA TRP A 66 -2.51 4.09 3.54
C TRP A 66 -3.44 3.08 4.20
N ARG A 67 -3.04 2.49 5.34
CA ARG A 67 -3.88 1.57 6.10
C ARG A 67 -5.18 2.22 6.57
N LEU A 68 -5.12 3.45 7.09
CA LEU A 68 -6.30 4.21 7.49
C LEU A 68 -7.23 4.49 6.30
N ARG A 69 -6.67 4.82 5.13
CA ARG A 69 -7.46 5.02 3.90
C ARG A 69 -8.13 3.73 3.43
N LEU A 70 -7.48 2.58 3.57
CA LEU A 70 -8.06 1.28 3.24
C LEU A 70 -9.21 0.89 4.17
N LEU A 71 -9.23 1.38 5.41
CA LEU A 71 -10.36 1.19 6.32
C LEU A 71 -11.60 2.02 5.91
N GLN A 72 -11.46 2.98 4.99
CA GLN A 72 -12.59 3.74 4.45
C GLN A 72 -13.25 2.95 3.30
N PRO A 73 -14.59 2.86 3.26
CA PRO A 73 -15.33 1.88 2.45
C PRO A 73 -15.37 2.16 0.92
N SER A 74 -14.37 2.84 0.34
CA SER A 74 -14.34 3.20 -1.09
C SER A 74 -13.81 2.10 -2.02
N ALA A 75 -13.05 1.13 -1.49
CA ALA A 75 -12.65 -0.07 -2.22
C ALA A 75 -13.54 -1.27 -1.83
N GLY A 76 -13.74 -2.22 -2.75
CA GLY A 76 -14.62 -3.37 -2.51
C GLY A 76 -14.30 -4.09 -1.19
N PRO A 77 -15.26 -4.26 -0.26
CA PRO A 77 -15.01 -4.73 1.11
C PRO A 77 -14.22 -6.04 1.19
N ALA A 78 -14.42 -6.94 0.22
CA ALA A 78 -13.77 -8.24 0.17
C ALA A 78 -12.25 -8.18 -0.09
N VAL A 79 -11.78 -7.26 -0.95
CA VAL A 79 -10.35 -7.15 -1.29
C VAL A 79 -9.58 -6.53 -0.12
N ILE A 80 -10.14 -5.48 0.48
CA ILE A 80 -9.57 -4.85 1.68
C ILE A 80 -9.50 -5.85 2.82
N ALA A 81 -10.61 -6.57 3.11
CA ALA A 81 -10.66 -7.53 4.21
C ALA A 81 -9.62 -8.66 4.06
N ALA A 82 -9.31 -9.07 2.82
CA ALA A 82 -8.35 -10.13 2.56
C ALA A 82 -6.88 -9.68 2.71
N VAL A 83 -6.55 -8.44 2.32
CA VAL A 83 -5.14 -7.96 2.32
C VAL A 83 -4.79 -7.18 3.58
N SER A 84 -5.74 -6.47 4.19
CA SER A 84 -5.53 -5.70 5.43
C SER A 84 -4.85 -6.47 6.58
N PRO A 85 -5.19 -7.74 6.89
CA PRO A 85 -4.51 -8.49 7.95
C PRO A 85 -3.06 -8.88 7.59
N LEU A 86 -2.73 -8.94 6.31
CA LEU A 86 -1.39 -9.29 5.81
C LEU A 86 -0.63 -8.05 5.31
N PHE A 87 -1.10 -6.83 5.63
CA PHE A 87 -0.68 -5.61 4.95
C PHE A 87 0.84 -5.37 4.98
N GLU A 88 1.50 -5.54 6.13
CA GLU A 88 2.95 -5.33 6.23
C GLU A 88 3.72 -6.41 5.46
N GLU A 89 3.41 -7.69 5.67
CA GLU A 89 4.01 -8.82 4.91
C GLU A 89 3.79 -8.68 3.39
N TRP A 90 2.64 -8.12 3.03
CA TRP A 90 2.25 -7.86 1.65
C TRP A 90 3.03 -6.70 1.02
N LEU A 91 3.50 -5.74 1.80
CA LEU A 91 4.36 -4.66 1.31
C LEU A 91 5.84 -5.01 1.32
N GLU A 92 6.24 -5.94 2.18
CA GLU A 92 7.62 -6.43 2.28
C GLU A 92 7.96 -7.51 1.24
N ARG A 93 6.97 -8.04 0.51
CA ARG A 93 7.21 -9.04 -0.54
C ARG A 93 8.11 -8.48 -1.64
N SER A 94 9.13 -9.24 -1.99
CA SER A 94 10.09 -8.88 -3.03
C SER A 94 9.47 -8.86 -4.43
N HIS A 95 8.57 -9.81 -4.76
CA HIS A 95 7.90 -9.90 -6.07
C HIS A 95 6.41 -10.28 -5.98
N GLY A 96 5.59 -9.67 -6.84
CA GLY A 96 4.16 -9.94 -6.98
C GLY A 96 3.84 -11.18 -7.79
N VAL A 97 3.91 -12.36 -7.17
CA VAL A 97 3.34 -13.56 -7.78
C VAL A 97 1.82 -13.45 -7.67
N LEU A 98 1.16 -13.28 -8.82
CA LEU A 98 -0.29 -13.40 -9.02
C LEU A 98 -0.70 -14.85 -8.69
N SER A 99 -0.73 -15.18 -7.41
CA SER A 99 -1.21 -16.47 -6.94
C SER A 99 -2.66 -16.65 -7.35
N PHE A 100 -3.09 -17.89 -7.58
CA PHE A 100 -4.49 -18.23 -7.91
C PHE A 100 -5.51 -17.55 -6.95
N ARG A 101 -5.10 -17.33 -5.70
CA ARG A 101 -5.85 -16.63 -4.65
C ARG A 101 -6.05 -15.13 -4.96
N ILE A 102 -5.03 -14.45 -5.48
CA ILE A 102 -5.07 -13.05 -5.95
C ILE A 102 -6.00 -12.93 -7.15
N THR A 103 -5.92 -13.87 -8.09
CA THR A 103 -6.82 -13.89 -9.25
C THR A 103 -8.28 -14.07 -8.82
N GLN A 104 -8.58 -14.93 -7.84
CA GLN A 104 -9.94 -15.11 -7.31
C GLN A 104 -10.51 -13.85 -6.64
N VAL A 105 -9.68 -13.13 -5.88
CA VAL A 105 -10.03 -11.85 -5.23
C VAL A 105 -10.26 -10.76 -6.29
N LEU A 106 -9.40 -10.73 -7.32
CA LEU A 106 -9.49 -9.82 -8.48
C LEU A 106 -10.70 -10.08 -9.37
N THR A 107 -11.09 -11.34 -9.55
CA THR A 107 -12.23 -11.73 -10.41
C THR A 107 -13.57 -11.69 -9.69
N GLY A 108 -13.61 -11.29 -8.41
CA GLY A 108 -14.85 -11.17 -7.66
C GLY A 108 -15.57 -12.50 -7.43
N HIS A 109 -14.83 -13.58 -7.20
CA HIS A 109 -15.43 -14.89 -6.93
C HIS A 109 -15.72 -15.06 -5.42
N ASP A 110 -17.00 -15.12 -5.05
CA ASP A 110 -17.54 -15.18 -3.68
C ASP A 110 -17.11 -16.38 -2.80
N LYS A 111 -16.15 -17.20 -3.23
CA LYS A 111 -15.77 -18.44 -2.52
C LYS A 111 -14.64 -18.28 -1.50
N PHE A 112 -14.09 -17.07 -1.32
CA PHE A 112 -12.91 -16.82 -0.47
C PHE A 112 -13.18 -16.98 1.04
N GLY A 113 -14.42 -16.75 1.51
CA GLY A 113 -14.76 -16.81 2.94
C GLY A 113 -14.53 -18.17 3.60
N ARG A 114 -14.51 -19.27 2.83
CA ARG A 114 -14.39 -20.63 3.38
C ARG A 114 -12.94 -21.07 3.62
N PHE A 115 -11.96 -20.39 3.04
CA PHE A 115 -10.55 -20.80 3.10
C PHE A 115 -9.76 -20.10 4.22
N LEU A 116 -10.23 -18.95 4.71
CA LEU A 116 -9.62 -18.21 5.81
C LEU A 116 -9.65 -18.95 7.15
N HIS A 117 -10.59 -19.90 7.33
CA HIS A 117 -10.65 -20.75 8.51
C HIS A 117 -9.53 -21.79 8.63
N ARG A 118 -8.60 -21.84 7.66
CA ARG A 118 -7.62 -22.93 7.52
C ARG A 118 -6.16 -22.50 7.60
N ILE A 119 -5.88 -21.21 7.76
CA ILE A 119 -4.53 -20.71 8.02
C ILE A 119 -4.45 -20.41 9.51
N LYS A 120 -3.75 -21.28 10.26
CA LYS A 120 -3.29 -21.06 11.63
C LYS A 120 -1.81 -20.76 11.59
#